data_AF-A0A3D3P608-F1
#
_entry.id   AF-A0A3D3P608-F1
#
_cell.length_a   1.000
_cell.length_b   1.000
_cell.length_c   1.000
_cell.angle_alpha   90.00
_cell.angle_beta   90.00
_cell.angle_gamma   90.00
#
_symmetry.space_group_name_H-M   'P 1'
#
loop_
_entity.id
_entity.type
_entity.pdbx_description
1 polymer ?
#
loop_
_entity_poly.entity_id
_entity_poly.type
_entity_poly.pdbx_seq_one_letter_code
_entity_poly.pdbx_strand_id
1 'polypeptide(L)'
;MKILLCLLLTSVPALSAIPRPLAGPVRDLRKEIDFERIGEFHLGPTGAMGWMHVSRNSMTAEARQILITKVEPGCPAEGVLQEGDLILGIREAPFSEDPRRSLGRAIIEAESEKGGGLLELIRWRQVEGENPRQGKEEKVVVKLPVLGTFSETTPYECQKSIRILDQALARLLDQKDWGRFGDKALALLATGEKKYHLLVRDYLHQAKFAKPDLKISLDDGGLVCWGYGYHNLLLTEYFLATGDEYVLPAIREYAVKISMGQSSAGTWGHG
;
A
#
# COMPACT_ATOMS: atom_id res chain seq x y z
N MET A 1 12.80 3.55 69.06
CA MET A 1 12.15 4.30 67.95
C MET A 1 12.45 3.58 66.65
N LYS A 2 11.51 2.78 66.12
CA LYS A 2 11.62 2.11 64.82
C LYS A 2 10.96 3.03 63.78
N ILE A 3 11.73 3.55 62.83
CA ILE A 3 11.22 4.35 61.72
C ILE A 3 10.80 3.38 60.62
N LEU A 4 9.49 3.32 60.36
CA LEU A 4 8.88 2.54 59.30
C LEU A 4 9.03 3.33 57.99
N LEU A 5 9.84 2.82 57.05
CA LEU A 5 10.03 3.42 55.74
C LEU A 5 8.94 2.89 54.79
N CYS A 6 7.89 3.69 54.55
CA CYS A 6 6.88 3.40 53.53
C CYS A 6 7.48 3.57 52.14
N LEU A 7 7.68 2.46 51.42
CA LEU A 7 7.93 2.46 49.98
C LEU A 7 6.63 2.79 49.25
N LEU A 8 6.52 4.02 48.75
CA LEU A 8 5.49 4.44 47.79
C LEU A 8 5.81 3.82 46.42
N LEU A 9 5.08 2.77 46.06
CA LEU A 9 5.03 2.26 44.68
C LEU A 9 4.29 3.28 43.81
N THR A 10 5.05 4.11 43.08
CA THR A 10 4.48 4.94 42.01
C THR A 10 4.20 4.05 40.81
N SER A 11 2.93 3.68 40.61
CA SER A 11 2.47 3.09 39.36
C SER A 11 2.62 4.14 38.24
N VAL A 12 3.58 3.92 37.34
CA VAL A 12 3.62 4.65 36.08
C VAL A 12 2.41 4.14 35.27
N PRO A 13 1.42 4.97 34.95
CA PRO A 13 0.35 4.54 34.07
C PRO A 13 0.97 4.18 32.72
N ALA A 14 0.70 2.96 32.25
CA ALA A 14 0.99 2.59 30.88
C ALA A 14 0.42 3.71 29.98
N LEU A 15 1.24 4.29 29.11
CA LEU A 15 0.73 5.14 28.04
C LEU A 15 -0.28 4.28 27.28
N SER A 16 -1.57 4.53 27.50
CA SER A 16 -2.59 4.02 26.60
C SER A 16 -2.22 4.56 25.23
N ALA A 17 -2.11 3.66 24.26
CA ALA A 17 -1.97 4.05 22.87
C ALA A 17 -3.04 5.10 22.60
N ILE A 18 -2.62 6.31 22.22
CA ILE A 18 -3.55 7.39 21.86
C ILE A 18 -4.48 6.76 20.82
N PRO A 19 -5.79 6.63 21.11
CA PRO A 19 -6.70 6.04 20.14
C PRO A 19 -6.61 6.92 18.89
N ARG A 20 -6.12 6.33 17.78
CA ARG A 20 -6.14 6.99 16.47
C ARG A 20 -7.53 7.58 16.31
N PRO A 21 -7.67 8.86 15.89
CA PRO A 21 -8.98 9.48 15.81
C PRO A 21 -9.92 8.57 15.04
N LEU A 22 -10.96 8.07 15.72
CA LEU A 22 -12.07 7.39 15.09
C LEU A 22 -12.55 8.32 13.98
N ALA A 23 -12.58 7.82 12.74
CA ALA A 23 -13.00 8.57 11.57
C ALA A 23 -14.12 9.57 11.90
N GLY A 24 -13.88 10.86 11.61
CA GLY A 24 -14.90 11.91 11.72
C GLY A 24 -16.05 11.66 10.74
N PRO A 25 -17.12 12.49 10.75
CA PRO A 25 -18.18 12.36 9.75
C PRO A 25 -17.62 12.51 8.32
N VAL A 26 -18.29 11.93 7.33
CA VAL A 26 -17.96 12.15 5.91
C VAL A 26 -18.06 13.65 5.63
N ARG A 27 -16.93 14.26 5.24
CA ARG A 27 -16.83 15.70 4.99
C ARG A 27 -17.09 15.99 3.51
N ASP A 28 -17.73 17.12 3.24
CA ASP A 28 -17.75 17.70 1.90
C ASP A 28 -16.49 18.54 1.71
N LEU A 29 -15.53 18.00 0.96
CA LEU A 29 -14.21 18.58 0.71
C LEU A 29 -14.27 19.85 -0.14
N ARG A 30 -15.42 20.16 -0.74
CA ARG A 30 -15.67 21.46 -1.35
C ARG A 30 -15.71 22.57 -0.30
N LYS A 31 -16.10 22.26 0.94
CA LYS A 31 -16.28 23.24 2.03
C LYS A 31 -15.07 23.36 2.94
N GLU A 32 -14.39 22.26 3.25
CA GLU A 32 -13.29 22.22 4.21
C GLU A 32 -12.31 21.09 3.84
N ILE A 33 -11.01 21.38 3.86
CA ILE A 33 -9.94 20.38 3.70
C ILE A 33 -8.89 20.44 4.83
N ASP A 34 -9.05 21.37 5.76
CA ASP A 34 -8.10 21.64 6.85
C ASP A 34 -8.45 20.80 8.07
N PHE A 35 -8.07 19.54 8.02
CA PHE A 35 -8.25 18.59 9.11
C PHE A 35 -7.13 17.55 9.11
N GLU A 36 -6.98 16.85 10.23
CA GLU A 36 -6.04 15.74 10.33
C GLU A 36 -6.44 14.62 9.35
N ARG A 37 -5.52 14.31 8.43
CA ARG A 37 -5.70 13.31 7.39
C ARG A 37 -5.02 12.02 7.80
N ILE A 38 -5.76 10.91 7.78
CA ILE A 38 -5.22 9.57 8.01
C ILE A 38 -5.12 8.85 6.66
N GLY A 39 -3.89 8.51 6.27
CA GLY A 39 -3.58 7.76 5.07
C GLY A 39 -3.61 8.60 3.79
N GLU A 40 -2.82 8.20 2.81
CA GLU A 40 -2.87 8.71 1.45
C GLU A 40 -2.84 7.51 0.49
N PHE A 41 -3.48 7.66 -0.66
CA PHE A 41 -3.66 6.59 -1.62
C PHE A 41 -3.04 6.98 -2.95
N HIS A 42 -2.24 6.08 -3.53
CA HIS A 42 -1.87 6.17 -4.93
C HIS A 42 -3.11 6.00 -5.81
N LEU A 43 -3.29 6.88 -6.79
CA LEU A 43 -4.42 6.87 -7.71
C LEU A 43 -4.07 6.12 -9.02
N GLY A 44 -3.36 5.00 -8.87
CA GLY A 44 -2.95 4.11 -9.96
C GLY A 44 -1.96 4.76 -10.94
N PRO A 45 -2.06 4.47 -12.25
CA PRO A 45 -1.12 4.95 -13.27
C PRO A 45 -1.26 6.44 -13.59
N THR A 46 -2.16 7.15 -12.90
CA THR A 46 -2.29 8.61 -13.06
C THR A 46 -1.04 9.35 -12.57
N GLY A 47 -0.29 8.76 -11.63
CA GLY A 47 0.82 9.42 -10.92
C GLY A 47 0.38 10.47 -9.90
N ALA A 48 -0.92 10.57 -9.62
CA ALA A 48 -1.45 11.38 -8.54
C ALA A 48 -1.56 10.56 -7.25
N MET A 49 -1.42 11.25 -6.11
CA MET A 49 -1.81 10.75 -4.80
C MET A 49 -3.03 11.54 -4.32
N GLY A 50 -3.88 10.88 -3.54
CA GLY A 50 -5.02 11.54 -2.97
C GLY A 50 -5.43 11.03 -1.60
N TRP A 51 -6.15 11.89 -0.91
CA TRP A 51 -6.85 11.60 0.32
C TRP A 51 -8.33 11.36 0.04
N MET A 52 -8.94 10.44 0.77
CA MET A 52 -10.39 10.26 0.77
C MET A 52 -10.84 9.82 2.16
N HIS A 53 -12.12 9.96 2.44
CA HIS A 53 -12.66 9.59 3.74
C HIS A 53 -12.42 8.11 4.06
N VAL A 54 -11.77 7.86 5.19
CA VAL A 54 -11.55 6.52 5.75
C VAL A 54 -12.43 6.37 6.98
N SER A 55 -13.36 5.42 6.97
CA SER A 55 -14.27 5.12 8.06
C SER A 55 -13.57 4.41 9.22
N ARG A 56 -14.26 4.22 10.36
CA ARG A 56 -13.68 3.71 11.61
C ARG A 56 -13.02 2.32 11.49
N ASN A 57 -13.45 1.51 10.53
CA ASN A 57 -12.89 0.19 10.24
C ASN A 57 -11.78 0.22 9.16
N SER A 58 -11.16 1.38 8.92
CA SER A 58 -10.13 1.58 7.89
C SER A 58 -10.60 1.33 6.45
N MET A 59 -11.91 1.44 6.19
CA MET A 59 -12.51 1.27 4.86
C MET A 59 -12.81 2.61 4.21
N THR A 60 -12.97 2.63 2.88
CA THR A 60 -13.23 3.85 2.08
C THR A 60 -14.63 3.84 1.44
N ALA A 61 -15.49 2.91 1.84
CA ALA A 61 -16.80 2.69 1.21
C ALA A 61 -17.74 3.92 1.31
N GLU A 62 -17.55 4.75 2.33
CA GLU A 62 -18.33 5.97 2.58
C GLU A 62 -17.77 7.21 1.87
N ALA A 63 -16.55 7.13 1.30
CA ALA A 63 -15.97 8.26 0.57
C ALA A 63 -16.76 8.57 -0.71
N ARG A 64 -16.89 9.85 -1.06
CA ARG A 64 -17.55 10.30 -2.30
C ARG A 64 -16.75 11.35 -3.07
N GLN A 65 -15.57 11.68 -2.57
CA GLN A 65 -14.66 12.67 -3.12
C GLN A 65 -13.22 12.21 -2.85
N ILE A 66 -12.32 12.48 -3.79
CA ILE A 66 -10.89 12.27 -3.62
C ILE A 66 -10.23 13.65 -3.69
N LEU A 67 -9.54 14.06 -2.64
CA LEU A 67 -8.69 15.25 -2.65
C LEU A 67 -7.32 14.88 -3.20
N ILE A 68 -6.87 15.55 -4.26
CA ILE A 68 -5.51 15.41 -4.77
C ILE A 68 -4.54 16.06 -3.78
N THR A 69 -3.60 15.27 -3.26
CA THR A 69 -2.58 15.74 -2.32
C THR A 69 -1.21 15.87 -2.97
N LYS A 70 -0.98 15.18 -4.09
CA LYS A 70 0.27 15.27 -4.84
C LYS A 70 0.06 14.85 -6.29
N VAL A 71 0.82 15.44 -7.20
CA VAL A 71 0.99 14.98 -8.58
C VAL A 71 2.48 14.84 -8.85
N GLU A 72 2.91 13.67 -9.31
CA GLU A 72 4.33 13.44 -9.62
C GLU A 72 4.75 14.12 -10.94
N PRO A 73 5.97 14.68 -11.03
CA PRO A 73 6.46 15.25 -12.28
C PRO A 73 6.57 14.18 -13.39
N GLY A 74 6.23 14.55 -14.63
CA GLY A 74 6.30 13.67 -15.79
C GLY A 74 5.23 12.58 -15.85
N CYS A 75 4.22 12.62 -14.97
CA CYS A 75 3.16 11.63 -14.92
C CYS A 75 1.93 12.02 -15.77
N PRO A 76 1.01 11.07 -16.08
CA PRO A 76 -0.19 11.35 -16.85
C PRO A 76 -1.11 12.45 -16.30
N ALA A 77 -1.16 12.64 -14.98
CA ALA A 77 -1.99 13.66 -14.35
C ALA A 77 -1.37 15.07 -14.40
N GLU A 78 -0.09 15.21 -14.75
CA GLU A 78 0.59 16.50 -14.82
C GLU A 78 -0.10 17.44 -15.82
N GLY A 79 -0.31 18.69 -15.40
CA GLY A 79 -1.02 19.71 -16.20
C GLY A 79 -2.55 19.54 -16.24
N VAL A 80 -3.09 18.39 -15.82
CA VAL A 80 -4.54 18.12 -15.76
C VAL A 80 -5.06 18.25 -14.34
N LEU A 81 -4.38 17.63 -13.38
CA LEU A 81 -4.68 17.69 -11.96
C LEU A 81 -3.58 18.46 -11.22
N GLN A 82 -3.92 19.01 -10.07
CA GLN A 82 -2.97 19.63 -9.15
C GLN A 82 -3.39 19.40 -7.69
N GLU A 83 -2.47 19.62 -6.76
CA GLU A 83 -2.77 19.59 -5.33
C GLU A 83 -3.94 20.54 -4.99
N GLY A 84 -4.89 20.07 -4.18
CA GLY A 84 -6.09 20.79 -3.80
C GLY A 84 -7.31 20.53 -4.70
N ASP A 85 -7.12 19.92 -5.87
CA ASP A 85 -8.24 19.47 -6.71
C ASP A 85 -9.06 18.38 -6.01
N LEU A 86 -10.35 18.34 -6.31
CA LEU A 86 -11.22 17.23 -5.91
C LEU A 86 -11.64 16.44 -7.14
N ILE A 87 -11.49 15.13 -7.12
CA ILE A 87 -12.19 14.24 -8.04
C ILE A 87 -13.54 13.89 -7.40
N LEU A 88 -14.62 14.27 -8.07
CA LEU A 88 -16.00 14.05 -7.61
C LEU A 88 -16.64 12.82 -8.27
N GLY A 89 -16.07 12.32 -9.37
CA GLY A 89 -16.63 11.21 -10.13
C GLY A 89 -15.86 10.87 -11.39
N ILE A 90 -16.44 9.96 -12.17
CA ILE A 90 -15.89 9.41 -13.41
C ILE A 90 -16.87 9.69 -14.55
N ARG A 91 -16.38 10.14 -15.71
CA ARG A 91 -17.20 10.50 -16.87
C ARG A 91 -18.29 11.52 -16.51
N GLU A 92 -19.55 11.06 -16.57
CA GLU A 92 -20.77 11.84 -16.39
C GLU A 92 -21.39 11.68 -15.00
N ALA A 93 -20.85 10.78 -14.17
CA ALA A 93 -21.47 10.40 -12.91
C ALA A 93 -20.56 10.73 -11.71
N PRO A 94 -21.09 11.43 -10.68
CA PRO A 94 -20.39 11.52 -9.40
C PRO A 94 -20.22 10.11 -8.80
N PHE A 95 -19.24 9.93 -7.92
CA PHE A 95 -19.07 8.67 -7.20
C PHE A 95 -20.35 8.33 -6.44
N SER A 96 -20.90 7.13 -6.67
CA SER A 96 -22.05 6.60 -5.92
C SER A 96 -21.64 5.48 -4.94
N GLU A 97 -20.41 4.99 -5.08
CA GLU A 97 -19.78 3.93 -4.29
C GLU A 97 -18.34 4.32 -3.92
N ASP A 98 -17.56 3.35 -3.41
CA ASP A 98 -16.14 3.54 -3.09
C ASP A 98 -15.35 4.12 -4.29
N PRO A 99 -14.78 5.34 -4.17
CA PRO A 99 -14.07 6.00 -5.26
C PRO A 99 -12.87 5.20 -5.78
N ARG A 100 -12.21 4.38 -4.95
CA ARG A 100 -11.09 3.52 -5.40
C ARG A 100 -11.56 2.44 -6.36
N ARG A 101 -12.75 1.87 -6.12
CA ARG A 101 -13.34 0.84 -6.98
C ARG A 101 -13.79 1.44 -8.31
N SER A 102 -14.47 2.58 -8.25
CA SER A 102 -14.91 3.29 -9.47
C SER A 102 -13.72 3.75 -10.31
N LEU A 103 -12.70 4.36 -9.67
CA LEU A 103 -11.48 4.80 -10.36
C LEU A 103 -10.70 3.61 -10.93
N GLY A 104 -10.57 2.51 -10.18
CA GLY A 104 -9.90 1.30 -10.66
C GLY A 104 -10.56 0.73 -11.92
N ARG A 105 -11.89 0.61 -11.97
CA ARG A 105 -12.60 0.19 -13.18
C ARG A 105 -12.42 1.18 -14.33
N ALA A 106 -12.47 2.48 -14.05
CA ALA A 106 -12.28 3.52 -15.05
C ALA A 106 -10.88 3.46 -15.69
N ILE A 107 -9.85 3.19 -14.89
CA ILE A 107 -8.47 2.96 -15.37
C ILE A 107 -8.42 1.74 -16.28
N ILE A 108 -9.01 0.61 -15.85
CA ILE A 108 -9.04 -0.62 -16.66
C ILE A 108 -9.69 -0.36 -18.02
N GLU A 109 -10.82 0.35 -18.03
CA GLU A 109 -11.52 0.71 -19.26
C GLU A 109 -10.69 1.67 -20.11
N ALA A 110 -10.11 2.72 -19.53
CA ALA A 110 -9.28 3.70 -20.24
C ALA A 110 -8.07 3.04 -20.91
N GLU A 111 -7.39 2.13 -20.22
CA GLU A 111 -6.21 1.42 -20.73
C GLU A 111 -6.52 0.41 -21.84
N SER A 112 -7.79 0.09 -22.09
CA SER A 112 -8.20 -0.79 -23.20
C SER A 112 -8.09 -0.09 -24.55
N GLU A 113 -8.04 -0.87 -25.63
CA GLU A 113 -8.05 -0.37 -27.01
C GLU A 113 -9.28 0.50 -27.27
N LYS A 114 -10.43 0.10 -26.72
CA LYS A 114 -11.69 0.84 -26.84
C LYS A 114 -11.68 2.15 -26.04
N GLY A 115 -11.06 2.14 -24.86
CA GLY A 115 -10.94 3.33 -24.01
C GLY A 115 -9.92 4.35 -24.51
N GLY A 116 -8.97 3.93 -25.33
CA GLY A 116 -8.04 4.83 -26.03
C GLY A 116 -7.15 5.65 -25.11
N GLY A 117 -6.94 5.22 -23.88
CA GLY A 117 -6.16 5.92 -22.86
C GLY A 117 -6.92 7.07 -22.19
N LEU A 118 -8.23 7.23 -22.42
CA LEU A 118 -8.98 8.39 -21.96
C LEU A 118 -9.63 8.12 -20.59
N LEU A 119 -8.98 8.57 -19.51
CA LEU A 119 -9.58 8.56 -18.18
C LEU A 119 -10.30 9.89 -17.92
N GLU A 120 -11.62 9.87 -18.12
CA GLU A 120 -12.49 11.03 -17.89
C GLU A 120 -12.88 11.16 -16.41
N LEU A 121 -12.60 12.33 -15.83
CA LEU A 121 -12.83 12.64 -14.42
C LEU A 121 -13.71 13.88 -14.30
N ILE A 122 -14.56 13.90 -13.28
CA ILE A 122 -15.25 15.11 -12.82
C ILE A 122 -14.35 15.76 -11.77
N ARG A 123 -13.68 16.86 -12.15
CA ARG A 123 -12.78 17.61 -11.28
C ARG A 123 -13.47 18.86 -10.76
N TRP A 124 -13.36 19.11 -9.47
CA TRP A 124 -13.65 20.41 -8.88
C TRP A 124 -12.34 21.08 -8.46
N ARG A 125 -12.14 22.34 -8.87
CA ARG A 125 -10.96 23.14 -8.52
C ARG A 125 -11.39 24.41 -7.80
N GLN A 126 -10.76 24.66 -6.65
CA GLN A 126 -10.99 25.89 -5.89
C GLN A 126 -10.56 27.11 -6.71
N VAL A 127 -11.35 28.18 -6.66
CA VAL A 127 -10.94 29.50 -7.13
C VAL A 127 -10.08 30.13 -6.03
N GLU A 128 -8.86 30.51 -6.38
CA GLU A 128 -7.90 31.10 -5.45
C GLU A 128 -8.46 32.38 -4.81
N GLY A 129 -8.26 32.54 -3.49
CA GLY A 129 -8.73 33.72 -2.74
C GLY A 129 -10.18 33.67 -2.25
N GLU A 130 -11.00 32.70 -2.68
CA GLU A 130 -12.39 32.58 -2.24
C GLU A 130 -12.54 31.89 -0.87
N ASN A 131 -13.15 32.59 0.09
CA ASN A 131 -13.50 32.08 1.43
C ASN A 131 -14.92 32.56 1.83
N PRO A 132 -15.93 31.68 1.95
CA PRO A 132 -15.86 30.21 1.94
C PRO A 132 -15.44 29.66 0.57
N ARG A 133 -14.83 28.46 0.58
CA ARG A 133 -14.33 27.80 -0.64
C ARG A 133 -15.39 27.77 -1.74
N GLN A 134 -15.11 28.45 -2.84
CA GLN A 134 -15.84 28.33 -4.09
C GLN A 134 -14.92 27.71 -5.14
N GLY A 135 -15.50 27.04 -6.13
CA GLY A 135 -14.73 26.34 -7.13
C GLY A 135 -15.58 25.92 -8.32
N LYS A 136 -14.88 25.57 -9.39
CA LYS A 136 -15.49 25.20 -10.65
C LYS A 136 -15.42 23.69 -10.84
N GLU A 137 -16.55 23.10 -11.20
CA GLU A 137 -16.62 21.71 -11.65
C GLU A 137 -16.40 21.65 -13.16
N GLU A 138 -15.49 20.79 -13.60
CA GLU A 138 -15.11 20.61 -14.99
C GLU A 138 -14.83 19.14 -15.27
N LYS A 139 -15.18 18.70 -16.49
CA LYS A 139 -14.75 17.42 -16.99
C LYS A 139 -13.34 17.54 -17.54
N VAL A 140 -12.46 16.68 -17.07
CA VAL A 140 -11.07 16.63 -17.49
C VAL A 140 -10.70 15.23 -17.93
N VAL A 141 -9.70 15.12 -18.78
CA VAL A 141 -9.22 13.83 -19.30
C VAL A 141 -7.75 13.65 -18.95
N VAL A 142 -7.46 12.63 -18.15
CA VAL A 142 -6.09 12.17 -17.90
C VAL A 142 -5.75 11.12 -18.97
N LYS A 143 -4.68 11.35 -19.73
CA LYS A 143 -4.28 10.44 -20.82
C LYS A 143 -3.34 9.36 -20.31
N LEU A 144 -3.86 8.14 -20.18
CA LEU A 144 -3.11 6.97 -19.77
C LEU A 144 -2.52 6.21 -20.98
N PRO A 145 -1.41 5.48 -20.80
CA PRO A 145 -0.95 4.52 -21.79
C PRO A 145 -2.00 3.44 -22.06
N VAL A 146 -2.21 3.08 -23.33
CA VAL A 146 -3.06 1.95 -23.70
C VAL A 146 -2.27 0.66 -23.47
N LEU A 147 -2.65 -0.10 -22.44
CA LEU A 147 -2.03 -1.39 -22.11
C LEU A 147 -2.77 -2.58 -22.71
N GLY A 148 -3.96 -2.36 -23.27
CA GLY A 148 -4.82 -3.37 -23.88
C GLY A 148 -5.95 -3.83 -22.96
N THR A 149 -6.67 -4.85 -23.39
CA THR A 149 -7.78 -5.46 -22.63
C THR A 149 -7.29 -6.67 -21.82
N PHE A 150 -7.85 -6.89 -20.62
CA PHE A 150 -7.59 -8.11 -19.85
C PHE A 150 -8.19 -9.34 -20.56
N SER A 151 -7.48 -10.47 -20.55
CA SER A 151 -8.00 -11.74 -21.08
C SER A 151 -8.96 -12.38 -20.09
N GLU A 152 -9.79 -13.33 -20.55
CA GLU A 152 -10.67 -14.11 -19.67
C GLU A 152 -9.91 -14.95 -18.62
N THR A 153 -8.66 -15.32 -18.94
CA THR A 153 -7.76 -16.12 -18.09
C THR A 153 -6.81 -15.27 -17.23
N THR A 154 -6.99 -13.95 -17.21
CA THR A 154 -6.19 -13.01 -16.42
C THR A 154 -6.02 -13.51 -14.96
N PRO A 155 -4.79 -13.50 -14.41
CA PRO A 155 -3.58 -12.86 -14.95
C PRO A 155 -2.80 -13.70 -15.97
N TYR A 156 -3.18 -14.97 -16.18
CA TYR A 156 -2.50 -15.88 -17.11
C TYR A 156 -2.85 -15.57 -18.57
N GLU A 157 -1.93 -15.86 -19.48
CA GLU A 157 -2.12 -15.69 -20.94
C GLU A 157 -2.65 -14.28 -21.31
N CYS A 158 -2.23 -13.26 -20.57
CA CYS A 158 -2.71 -11.89 -20.73
C CYS A 158 -1.56 -10.93 -21.06
N GLN A 159 -1.59 -10.36 -22.27
CA GLN A 159 -0.59 -9.39 -22.72
C GLN A 159 -0.58 -8.12 -21.87
N LYS A 160 -1.74 -7.67 -21.38
CA LYS A 160 -1.82 -6.55 -20.44
C LYS A 160 -1.10 -6.87 -19.12
N SER A 161 -1.35 -8.04 -18.53
CA SER A 161 -0.68 -8.46 -17.30
C SER A 161 0.84 -8.53 -17.47
N ILE A 162 1.32 -9.04 -18.61
CA ILE A 162 2.76 -9.06 -18.94
C ILE A 162 3.32 -7.64 -18.95
N ARG A 163 2.67 -6.69 -19.65
CA ARG A 163 3.12 -5.29 -19.70
C ARG A 163 3.14 -4.63 -18.33
N ILE A 164 2.13 -4.88 -17.50
CA ILE A 164 2.07 -4.36 -16.12
C ILE A 164 3.24 -4.92 -15.30
N LEU A 165 3.49 -6.24 -15.40
CA LEU A 165 4.60 -6.88 -14.70
C LEU A 165 5.94 -6.30 -15.15
N ASP A 166 6.20 -6.20 -16.45
CA ASP A 166 7.44 -5.67 -17.01
C ASP A 166 7.71 -4.24 -16.54
N GLN A 167 6.69 -3.37 -16.58
CA GLN A 167 6.80 -1.99 -16.12
C GLN A 167 7.03 -1.90 -14.61
N ALA A 168 6.35 -2.74 -13.82
CA ALA A 168 6.54 -2.80 -12.38
C ALA A 168 7.96 -3.27 -12.03
N LEU A 169 8.48 -4.30 -12.71
CA LEU A 169 9.83 -4.81 -12.50
C LEU A 169 10.89 -3.77 -12.86
N ALA A 170 10.75 -3.08 -13.99
CA ALA A 170 11.64 -1.99 -14.36
C ALA A 170 11.67 -0.92 -13.26
N ARG A 171 10.49 -0.50 -12.79
CA ARG A 171 10.39 0.51 -11.73
C ARG A 171 11.00 0.04 -10.41
N LEU A 172 10.81 -1.23 -10.04
CA LEU A 172 11.40 -1.82 -8.84
C LEU A 172 12.93 -1.89 -8.95
N LEU A 173 13.47 -2.25 -10.11
CA LEU A 173 14.92 -2.32 -10.35
C LEU A 173 15.60 -0.95 -10.21
N ASP A 174 14.92 0.14 -10.58
CA ASP A 174 15.41 1.51 -10.39
C ASP A 174 15.45 1.97 -8.93
N GLN A 175 14.70 1.31 -8.03
CA GLN A 175 14.69 1.63 -6.61
C GLN A 175 15.85 0.99 -5.86
N LYS A 176 16.42 1.73 -4.91
CA LYS A 176 17.44 1.20 -3.98
C LYS A 176 16.84 0.36 -2.85
N ASP A 177 15.63 0.71 -2.42
CA ASP A 177 14.90 0.00 -1.37
C ASP A 177 14.39 -1.37 -1.85
N TRP A 178 14.23 -2.31 -0.91
CA TRP A 178 13.79 -3.68 -1.19
C TRP A 178 12.32 -3.94 -0.82
N GLY A 179 11.60 -2.93 -0.35
CA GLY A 179 10.25 -3.05 0.19
C GLY A 179 10.24 -3.48 1.65
N ARG A 180 9.05 -3.46 2.25
CA ARG A 180 8.87 -3.65 3.70
C ARG A 180 9.33 -5.02 4.18
N PHE A 181 9.09 -6.05 3.38
CA PHE A 181 9.43 -7.44 3.70
C PHE A 181 10.35 -8.10 2.67
N GLY A 182 11.06 -7.29 1.87
CA GLY A 182 11.78 -7.79 0.70
C GLY A 182 10.85 -8.06 -0.49
N ASP A 183 9.72 -7.35 -0.59
CA ASP A 183 8.70 -7.53 -1.62
C ASP A 183 9.29 -7.42 -3.04
N LYS A 184 10.32 -6.58 -3.23
CA LYS A 184 11.07 -6.50 -4.49
C LYS A 184 11.76 -7.82 -4.82
N ALA A 185 12.43 -8.45 -3.84
CA ALA A 185 13.10 -9.73 -4.05
C ALA A 185 12.09 -10.83 -4.40
N LEU A 186 10.94 -10.85 -3.72
CA LEU A 186 9.87 -11.80 -4.02
C LEU A 186 9.31 -11.59 -5.44
N ALA A 187 9.07 -10.35 -5.84
CA ALA A 187 8.61 -10.01 -7.19
C ALA A 187 9.63 -10.46 -8.27
N LEU A 188 10.93 -10.25 -8.03
CA LEU A 188 11.98 -10.69 -8.95
C LEU A 188 12.04 -12.22 -9.07
N LEU A 189 11.91 -12.95 -7.95
CA LEU A 189 11.86 -14.42 -7.96
C LEU A 189 10.63 -14.95 -8.70
N ALA A 190 9.47 -14.32 -8.51
CA ALA A 190 8.21 -14.73 -9.13
C ALA A 190 8.22 -14.66 -10.67
N THR A 191 9.17 -13.93 -11.27
CA THR A 191 9.38 -13.92 -12.73
C THR A 191 9.88 -15.26 -13.28
N GLY A 192 10.51 -16.10 -12.44
CA GLY A 192 11.23 -17.30 -12.86
C GLY A 192 12.55 -17.02 -13.62
N GLU A 193 12.94 -15.76 -13.77
CA GLU A 193 14.15 -15.39 -14.52
C GLU A 193 15.42 -15.54 -13.66
N LYS A 194 16.25 -16.53 -14.01
CA LYS A 194 17.50 -16.83 -13.30
C LYS A 194 18.49 -15.66 -13.22
N LYS A 195 18.39 -14.67 -14.12
CA LYS A 195 19.24 -13.47 -14.13
C LYS A 195 19.13 -12.67 -12.82
N TYR A 196 18.00 -12.75 -12.11
CA TYR A 196 17.82 -12.05 -10.84
C TYR A 196 18.34 -12.81 -9.61
N HIS A 197 18.69 -14.10 -9.74
CA HIS A 197 19.05 -14.93 -8.58
C HIS A 197 20.27 -14.41 -7.82
N LEU A 198 21.32 -13.93 -8.52
CA LEU A 198 22.51 -13.37 -7.86
C LEU A 198 22.18 -12.07 -7.11
N LEU A 199 21.38 -11.20 -7.71
CA LEU A 199 20.95 -9.95 -7.11
C LEU A 199 20.13 -10.20 -5.83
N VAL A 200 19.22 -11.17 -5.86
CA VAL A 200 18.41 -11.57 -4.70
C VAL A 200 19.26 -12.25 -3.63
N ARG A 201 20.19 -13.13 -4.01
CA ARG A 201 21.14 -13.76 -3.09
C ARG A 201 21.91 -12.71 -2.31
N ASP A 202 22.50 -11.75 -3.00
CA ASP A 202 23.38 -10.75 -2.38
C ASP A 202 22.60 -9.90 -1.36
N TYR A 203 21.34 -9.58 -1.65
CA TYR A 203 20.43 -8.94 -0.70
C TYR A 203 20.15 -9.81 0.52
N LEU A 204 19.69 -11.05 0.32
CA LEU A 204 19.32 -11.96 1.41
C LEU A 204 20.53 -12.30 2.29
N HIS A 205 21.71 -12.52 1.70
CA HIS A 205 22.93 -12.80 2.46
C HIS A 205 23.37 -11.63 3.34
N GLN A 206 22.95 -10.40 3.03
CA GLN A 206 23.19 -9.22 3.86
C GLN A 206 22.07 -8.95 4.87
N ALA A 207 20.86 -9.41 4.58
CA ALA A 207 19.69 -9.18 5.40
C ALA A 207 19.78 -9.91 6.75
N LYS A 208 19.63 -9.17 7.86
CA LYS A 208 19.65 -9.73 9.22
C LYS A 208 18.60 -10.84 9.42
N PHE A 209 17.43 -10.69 8.79
CA PHE A 209 16.32 -11.64 8.89
C PHE A 209 16.56 -12.96 8.15
N ALA A 210 17.61 -13.06 7.33
CA ALA A 210 17.90 -14.23 6.51
C ALA A 210 19.16 -14.99 6.98
N LYS A 211 19.80 -14.52 8.05
CA LYS A 211 21.07 -15.09 8.51
C LYS A 211 20.90 -16.48 9.12
N PRO A 212 21.88 -17.40 8.93
CA PRO A 212 21.86 -18.74 9.53
C PRO A 212 21.77 -18.76 11.06
N ASP A 213 22.28 -17.71 11.71
CA ASP A 213 22.31 -17.55 13.16
C ASP A 213 21.13 -16.75 13.72
N LEU A 214 20.09 -16.49 12.90
CA LEU A 214 18.87 -15.84 13.33
C LEU A 214 18.28 -16.55 14.57
N LYS A 215 17.94 -15.76 15.59
CA LYS A 215 17.22 -16.20 16.77
C LYS A 215 16.06 -15.27 17.06
N ILE A 216 14.88 -15.85 17.22
CA ILE A 216 13.66 -15.12 17.50
C ILE A 216 13.26 -15.36 18.94
N SER A 217 13.20 -14.27 19.70
CA SER A 217 12.60 -14.23 21.03
C SER A 217 11.10 -14.01 20.89
N LEU A 218 10.30 -14.78 21.62
CA LEU A 218 8.86 -14.55 21.74
C LEU A 218 8.51 -13.61 22.90
N ASP A 219 9.50 -13.32 23.76
CA ASP A 219 9.31 -12.52 24.97
C ASP A 219 9.34 -11.00 24.67
N ASP A 220 9.98 -10.60 23.55
CA ASP A 220 10.32 -9.20 23.26
C ASP A 220 9.34 -8.46 22.33
N GLY A 221 8.16 -9.02 22.03
CA GLY A 221 7.26 -8.35 21.07
C GLY A 221 5.88 -8.98 20.83
N GLY A 222 5.49 -10.01 21.58
CA GLY A 222 4.24 -10.72 21.34
C GLY A 222 4.31 -11.69 20.15
N LEU A 223 3.14 -12.23 19.77
CA LEU A 223 2.99 -13.25 18.73
C LEU A 223 3.04 -12.62 17.32
N VAL A 224 4.17 -11.98 16.94
CA VAL A 224 4.34 -11.19 15.70
C VAL A 224 4.49 -12.09 14.45
N CYS A 225 3.55 -12.99 14.24
CA CYS A 225 3.65 -14.00 13.19
C CYS A 225 3.45 -13.45 11.78
N TRP A 226 2.84 -12.26 11.64
CA TRP A 226 2.62 -11.65 10.33
C TRP A 226 3.92 -11.30 9.63
N GLY A 227 4.81 -10.52 10.28
CA GLY A 227 6.11 -10.18 9.69
C GLY A 227 7.00 -11.42 9.47
N TYR A 228 6.97 -12.36 10.40
CA TYR A 228 7.69 -13.64 10.28
C TYR A 228 7.19 -14.46 9.09
N GLY A 229 5.88 -14.48 8.84
CA GLY A 229 5.27 -15.15 7.71
C GLY A 229 5.79 -14.63 6.38
N TYR A 230 5.85 -13.30 6.19
CA TYR A 230 6.37 -12.73 4.94
C TYR A 230 7.85 -13.00 4.72
N HIS A 231 8.68 -12.85 5.75
CA HIS A 231 10.11 -13.19 5.62
C HIS A 231 10.28 -14.67 5.30
N ASN A 232 9.57 -15.56 6.00
CA ASN A 232 9.68 -17.00 5.77
C ASN A 232 9.18 -17.41 4.37
N LEU A 233 8.13 -16.76 3.87
CA LEU A 233 7.66 -16.93 2.49
C LEU A 233 8.78 -16.58 1.50
N LEU A 234 9.36 -15.38 1.61
CA LEU A 234 10.45 -14.96 0.73
C LEU A 234 11.66 -15.92 0.79
N LEU A 235 12.10 -16.32 1.98
CA LEU A 235 13.24 -17.23 2.13
C LEU A 235 12.95 -18.60 1.53
N THR A 236 11.72 -19.11 1.69
CA THR A 236 11.32 -20.41 1.14
C THR A 236 11.24 -20.37 -0.38
N GLU A 237 10.63 -19.33 -0.97
CA GLU A 237 10.59 -19.15 -2.43
C GLU A 237 12.00 -19.02 -3.00
N TYR A 238 12.89 -18.31 -2.31
CA TYR A 238 14.30 -18.22 -2.68
C TYR A 238 15.01 -19.57 -2.66
N PHE A 239 14.84 -20.35 -1.59
CA PHE A 239 15.42 -21.69 -1.49
C PHE A 239 14.90 -22.62 -2.59
N LEU A 240 13.59 -22.62 -2.87
CA LEU A 240 12.99 -23.43 -3.93
C LEU A 240 13.52 -23.03 -5.32
N ALA A 241 13.71 -21.73 -5.57
CA ALA A 241 14.19 -21.24 -6.86
C ALA A 241 15.70 -21.47 -7.10
N THR A 242 16.51 -21.54 -6.03
CA THR A 242 17.98 -21.50 -6.14
C THR A 242 18.72 -22.69 -5.54
N GLY A 243 18.12 -23.40 -4.58
CA GLY A 243 18.76 -24.45 -3.79
C GLY A 243 19.78 -23.92 -2.76
N ASP A 244 19.84 -22.61 -2.50
CA ASP A 244 20.82 -22.05 -1.57
C ASP A 244 20.47 -22.37 -0.11
N GLU A 245 21.21 -23.31 0.47
CA GLU A 245 21.02 -23.77 1.85
C GLU A 245 21.35 -22.72 2.92
N TYR A 246 21.99 -21.58 2.56
CA TYR A 246 22.32 -20.50 3.49
C TYR A 246 21.11 -20.05 4.32
N VAL A 247 19.92 -20.02 3.73
CA VAL A 247 18.70 -19.54 4.39
C VAL A 247 17.94 -20.61 5.18
N LEU A 248 18.29 -21.90 5.02
CA LEU A 248 17.55 -23.00 5.67
C LEU A 248 17.46 -22.89 7.20
N PRO A 249 18.52 -22.50 7.93
CA PRO A 249 18.41 -22.33 9.37
C PRO A 249 17.42 -21.23 9.77
N ALA A 250 17.38 -20.11 9.03
CA ALA A 250 16.41 -19.04 9.25
C ALA A 250 14.97 -19.48 8.94
N ILE A 251 14.77 -20.22 7.84
CA ILE A 251 13.46 -20.81 7.50
C ILE A 251 12.94 -21.69 8.64
N ARG A 252 13.81 -22.57 9.18
CA ARG A 252 13.46 -23.43 10.31
C ARG A 252 13.12 -22.62 11.56
N GLU A 253 13.93 -21.62 11.89
CA GLU A 253 13.67 -20.73 13.05
C GLU A 253 12.30 -20.07 12.91
N TYR A 254 11.99 -19.47 11.76
CA TYR A 254 10.69 -18.85 11.52
C TYR A 254 9.54 -19.84 11.62
N ALA A 255 9.63 -21.00 10.98
CA ALA A 255 8.56 -22.01 11.00
C ALA A 255 8.22 -22.45 12.42
N VAL A 256 9.25 -22.75 13.24
CA VAL A 256 9.08 -23.15 14.64
C VAL A 256 8.45 -22.00 15.43
N LYS A 257 8.95 -20.78 15.27
CA LYS A 257 8.52 -19.63 16.08
C LYS A 257 7.13 -19.13 15.72
N ILE A 258 6.75 -19.22 14.45
CA ILE A 258 5.37 -18.97 14.01
C ILE A 258 4.43 -20.02 14.63
N SER A 259 4.80 -21.31 14.64
CA SER A 259 3.94 -22.33 15.28
C SER A 259 3.77 -22.14 16.78
N MET A 260 4.83 -21.70 17.47
CA MET A 260 4.78 -21.34 18.89
C MET A 260 4.02 -20.03 19.13
N GLY A 261 3.93 -19.19 18.09
CA GLY A 261 3.26 -17.90 18.07
C GLY A 261 1.74 -17.96 17.92
N GLN A 262 1.12 -19.12 18.11
CA GLN A 262 -0.33 -19.26 17.98
C GLN A 262 -1.05 -18.72 19.22
N SER A 263 -2.12 -17.94 19.03
CA SER A 263 -2.96 -17.49 20.15
C SER A 263 -3.75 -18.66 20.75
N SER A 264 -4.28 -18.47 21.96
CA SER A 264 -5.14 -19.46 22.62
C SER A 264 -6.41 -19.82 21.84
N ALA A 265 -6.86 -18.96 20.93
CA ALA A 265 -7.98 -19.21 20.03
C ALA A 265 -7.59 -20.05 18.79
N GLY A 266 -6.33 -20.48 18.66
CA GLY A 266 -5.84 -21.23 17.51
C GLY A 266 -5.54 -20.36 16.28
N THR A 267 -5.46 -19.04 16.44
CA THR A 267 -5.27 -18.08 15.33
C THR A 267 -3.96 -17.31 15.46
N TRP A 268 -3.50 -16.70 14.36
CA TRP A 268 -2.32 -15.86 14.30
C TRP A 268 -2.70 -14.39 14.08
N GLY A 269 -2.05 -13.49 14.82
CA GLY A 269 -2.30 -12.05 14.78
C GLY A 269 -1.24 -11.28 13.99
N HIS A 270 -1.48 -9.98 13.85
CA HIS A 270 -0.50 -9.04 13.27
C HIS A 270 0.64 -8.70 14.24
N GLY A 271 0.48 -9.02 15.53
CA GLY A 271 1.24 -8.47 16.66
C GLY A 271 0.28 -7.79 17.61
#